data_AF-A0A453D563-F1
#
_entry.id   AF-A0A453D563-F1
#
_cell.length_a   1.000
_cell.length_b   1.000
_cell.length_c   1.000
_cell.angle_alpha   90.00
_cell.angle_beta   90.00
_cell.angle_gamma   90.00
#
_symmetry.space_group_name_H-M   'P 1'
#
loop_
_entity.id
_entity.type
_entity.pdbx_description
1 polymer ?
#
loop_
_entity_poly.entity_id
_entity_poly.type
_entity_poly.pdbx_seq_one_letter_code
_entity_poly.pdbx_strand_id
1 'polypeptide(L)'
;MLFTCFTIQAKCGFLPSSEYISKENAIKKQVTRYKMHQHLKFHQGQISKTSEYDPLDLFSGSKERIRTAIKSFFSTPQNNFRIFVNGSLGFGGMGGGADKILANETEKCLEDLRKVSGLQLSDFIELLSEAISKSGALDKLLATQKLDDHDIEAAIHLYYNIISQPCLVCKNITDAELLHKYSVLHSLPLDKSCKIVRDFLISATAKDCSLMMCFRPRECERTDSEYDSVFLQSVNRAYDYKAYFVDLDVKPLDKMTHYFKLDQKIVNFYTKSGEVGRVPCDSQKGVGTSDDTTVQPQHRGAPST
;
A
#
# COMPACT_ATOMS: atom_id res chain seq x y z
N MET A 1 31.49 -14.77 -7.45
CA MET A 1 30.82 -13.46 -7.36
C MET A 1 29.46 -13.68 -6.73
N LEU A 2 29.22 -13.09 -5.55
CA LEU A 2 27.95 -13.25 -4.82
C LEU A 2 26.93 -12.25 -5.36
N PHE A 3 25.75 -12.76 -5.72
CA PHE A 3 24.63 -11.93 -6.18
C PHE A 3 23.48 -12.05 -5.19
N THR A 4 23.04 -10.92 -4.66
CA THR A 4 21.85 -10.84 -3.80
C THR A 4 20.77 -10.09 -4.56
N CYS A 5 19.63 -10.75 -4.79
CA CYS A 5 18.48 -10.14 -5.45
C CYS A 5 17.30 -10.04 -4.49
N PHE A 6 16.60 -8.92 -4.55
CA PHE A 6 15.40 -8.63 -3.78
C PHE A 6 14.23 -8.53 -4.74
N THR A 7 13.10 -9.17 -4.42
CA THR A 7 11.87 -8.97 -5.17
C THR A 7 10.84 -8.29 -4.28
N ILE A 8 10.33 -7.14 -4.72
CA ILE A 8 9.36 -6.30 -4.00
C ILE A 8 8.07 -6.23 -4.81
N GLN A 9 6.96 -6.70 -4.24
CA GLN A 9 5.63 -6.43 -4.77
C GLN A 9 5.06 -5.20 -4.07
N ALA A 10 5.26 -4.03 -4.70
CA ALA A 10 5.04 -2.72 -4.07
C ALA A 10 3.56 -2.39 -3.80
N LYS A 11 2.62 -3.02 -4.54
CA LYS A 11 1.17 -2.71 -4.47
C LYS A 11 0.88 -1.27 -4.92
N CYS A 12 -0.35 -0.79 -4.69
CA CYS A 12 -0.82 0.53 -5.12
C CYS A 12 -0.26 1.64 -4.23
N GLY A 13 0.54 2.54 -4.82
CA GLY A 13 1.25 3.64 -4.15
C GLY A 13 0.51 4.96 -4.04
N PHE A 14 -0.80 5.00 -4.29
CA PHE A 14 -1.61 6.21 -4.17
C PHE A 14 -3.01 5.91 -3.60
N LEU A 15 -3.66 6.96 -3.09
CA LEU A 15 -5.08 6.94 -2.71
C LEU A 15 -5.91 7.45 -3.89
N PRO A 16 -7.04 6.79 -4.23
CA PRO A 16 -7.88 7.22 -5.33
C PRO A 16 -8.54 8.57 -5.03
N SER A 17 -8.64 9.42 -6.05
CA SER A 17 -9.30 10.74 -6.00
C SER A 17 -10.66 10.76 -6.70
N SER A 18 -11.01 9.70 -7.44
CA SER A 18 -12.19 9.60 -8.29
C SER A 18 -13.47 10.15 -7.63
N GLU A 19 -14.21 10.96 -8.40
CA GLU A 19 -15.51 11.51 -7.99
C GLU A 19 -16.64 10.48 -8.04
N TYR A 20 -16.40 9.31 -8.63
CA TYR A 20 -17.36 8.22 -8.81
C TYR A 20 -17.36 7.23 -7.64
N ILE A 21 -16.43 7.39 -6.69
CA ILE A 21 -16.46 6.67 -5.42
C ILE A 21 -17.69 7.12 -4.63
N SER A 22 -18.53 6.18 -4.23
CA SER A 22 -19.75 6.47 -3.49
C SER A 22 -19.47 7.09 -2.11
N LYS A 23 -20.45 7.80 -1.54
CA LYS A 23 -20.33 8.36 -0.18
C LYS A 23 -20.10 7.26 0.86
N GLU A 24 -20.72 6.09 0.69
CA GLU A 24 -20.54 4.91 1.54
C GLU A 24 -19.10 4.38 1.49
N ASN A 25 -18.43 4.51 0.34
CA ASN A 25 -17.06 4.05 0.12
C ASN A 25 -16.01 5.15 0.32
N ALA A 26 -16.36 6.29 0.93
CA ALA A 26 -15.47 7.45 1.10
C ALA A 26 -14.15 7.13 1.83
N ILE A 27 -14.11 6.07 2.66
CA ILE A 27 -12.90 5.59 3.33
C ILE A 27 -11.77 5.24 2.36
N LYS A 28 -12.09 4.86 1.11
CA LYS A 28 -11.12 4.58 0.05
C LYS A 28 -10.19 5.77 -0.23
N LYS A 29 -10.67 7.00 0.00
CA LYS A 29 -9.88 8.24 -0.20
C LYS A 29 -8.91 8.54 0.95
N GLN A 30 -8.99 7.80 2.05
CA GLN A 30 -8.22 8.05 3.28
C GLN A 30 -7.32 6.87 3.66
N VAL A 31 -7.73 5.65 3.34
CA VAL A 31 -7.02 4.43 3.72
C VAL A 31 -6.61 3.67 2.47
N THR A 32 -5.35 3.21 2.44
CA THR A 32 -4.83 2.49 1.29
C THR A 32 -5.60 1.19 1.05
N ARG A 33 -5.77 0.86 -0.22
CA ARG A 33 -6.36 -0.42 -0.61
C ARG A 33 -5.58 -1.62 -0.04
N TYR A 34 -4.27 -1.50 0.14
CA TYR A 34 -3.46 -2.54 0.77
C TYR A 34 -3.87 -2.76 2.23
N LYS A 35 -3.93 -1.67 3.02
CA LYS A 35 -4.30 -1.73 4.43
C LYS A 35 -5.70 -2.30 4.62
N MET A 36 -6.71 -1.80 3.90
CA MET A 36 -8.07 -2.35 3.98
C MET A 36 -8.11 -3.85 3.65
N HIS A 37 -7.36 -4.27 2.63
CA HIS A 37 -7.31 -5.67 2.22
C HIS A 37 -6.59 -6.57 3.25
N GLN A 38 -5.59 -6.07 3.98
CA GLN A 38 -4.93 -6.80 5.07
C GLN A 38 -5.94 -7.24 6.13
N HIS A 39 -6.87 -6.38 6.54
CA HIS A 39 -7.91 -6.73 7.52
C HIS A 39 -8.80 -7.88 7.01
N LEU A 40 -9.23 -7.82 5.75
CA LEU A 40 -10.04 -8.89 5.15
C LEU A 40 -9.27 -10.21 5.06
N LYS A 41 -7.99 -10.16 4.66
CA LYS A 41 -7.12 -11.35 4.58
C LYS A 41 -6.89 -11.99 5.94
N PHE A 42 -6.68 -11.17 6.97
CA PHE A 42 -6.51 -11.63 8.34
C PHE A 42 -7.76 -12.33 8.86
N HIS A 43 -8.93 -11.70 8.68
CA HIS A 43 -10.21 -12.32 9.04
C HIS A 43 -10.48 -13.63 8.29
N GLN A 44 -10.01 -13.76 7.04
CA GLN A 44 -10.14 -14.98 6.25
C GLN A 44 -9.08 -16.04 6.56
N GLY A 45 -8.18 -15.81 7.52
CA GLY A 45 -7.09 -16.72 7.88
C GLY A 45 -6.03 -16.89 6.79
N GLN A 46 -5.98 -15.98 5.80
CA GLN A 46 -4.98 -16.02 4.72
C GLN A 46 -3.61 -15.50 5.18
N ILE A 47 -3.59 -14.71 6.26
CA ILE A 47 -2.39 -14.18 6.89
C ILE A 47 -2.49 -14.34 8.40
N SER A 48 -1.36 -14.57 9.07
CA SER A 48 -1.27 -14.76 10.52
C SER A 48 -1.31 -13.46 11.31
N LYS A 49 -0.92 -12.34 10.69
CA LYS A 49 -1.00 -10.98 11.22
C LYS A 49 -1.09 -9.97 10.08
N THR A 50 -1.67 -8.81 10.34
CA THR A 50 -1.68 -7.70 9.37
C THR A 50 -0.26 -7.14 9.21
N SER A 51 0.12 -6.84 7.96
CA SER A 51 1.40 -6.23 7.65
C SER A 51 1.45 -4.77 8.12
N GLU A 52 2.62 -4.36 8.63
CA GLU A 52 2.93 -2.96 8.96
C GLU A 52 3.33 -2.14 7.73
N TYR A 53 3.57 -2.80 6.59
CA TYR A 53 3.96 -2.15 5.35
C TYR A 53 2.85 -1.21 4.85
N ASP A 54 3.21 0.04 4.57
CA ASP A 54 2.37 1.00 3.86
C ASP A 54 2.99 1.33 2.47
N PRO A 55 2.28 1.04 1.36
CA PRO A 55 2.73 1.48 0.04
C PRO A 55 2.99 2.98 -0.05
N LEU A 56 2.23 3.83 0.64
CA LEU A 56 2.43 5.28 0.57
C LEU A 56 3.81 5.69 1.12
N ASP A 57 4.39 4.92 2.04
CA ASP A 57 5.73 5.16 2.56
C ASP A 57 6.80 4.81 1.51
N LEU A 58 6.64 3.68 0.82
CA LEU A 58 7.56 3.24 -0.23
C LEU A 58 7.56 4.19 -1.44
N PHE A 59 6.39 4.71 -1.81
CA PHE A 59 6.22 5.64 -2.93
C PHE A 59 6.31 7.12 -2.53
N SER A 60 6.75 7.42 -1.31
CA SER A 60 6.73 8.79 -0.76
C SER A 60 7.80 9.73 -1.33
N GLY A 61 8.87 9.19 -1.91
CA GLY A 61 10.10 9.94 -2.22
C GLY A 61 10.92 10.34 -0.98
N SER A 62 10.44 10.13 0.25
CA SER A 62 11.20 10.37 1.49
C SER A 62 12.04 9.16 1.83
N LYS A 63 13.35 9.36 2.01
CA LYS A 63 14.28 8.31 2.40
C LYS A 63 13.88 7.64 3.71
N GLU A 64 13.41 8.41 4.68
CA GLU A 64 13.01 7.95 6.01
C GLU A 64 11.79 7.03 5.92
N ARG A 65 10.77 7.43 5.16
CA ARG A 65 9.56 6.62 4.94
C ARG A 65 9.86 5.37 4.11
N ILE A 66 10.70 5.48 3.08
CA ILE A 66 11.18 4.31 2.31
C ILE A 66 11.89 3.31 3.24
N ARG A 67 12.76 3.77 4.14
CA ARG A 67 13.42 2.91 5.14
C ARG A 67 12.40 2.24 6.05
N THR A 68 11.36 2.94 6.49
CA THR A 68 10.27 2.37 7.28
C THR A 68 9.55 1.26 6.51
N ALA A 69 9.17 1.52 5.25
CA ALA A 69 8.53 0.52 4.40
C ALA A 69 9.40 -0.75 4.20
N ILE A 70 10.70 -0.57 3.96
CA ILE A 70 11.64 -1.68 3.81
C ILE A 70 11.79 -2.47 5.11
N LYS A 71 11.89 -1.79 6.26
CA LYS A 71 11.89 -2.47 7.58
C LYS A 71 10.67 -3.36 7.76
N SER A 72 9.48 -2.88 7.40
CA SER A 72 8.24 -3.66 7.51
C SER A 72 8.25 -4.94 6.68
N PHE A 73 8.97 -4.98 5.54
CA PHE A 73 9.14 -6.20 4.75
C PHE A 73 9.92 -7.30 5.48
N PHE A 74 10.89 -6.95 6.31
CA PHE A 74 11.62 -7.95 7.10
C PHE A 74 10.79 -8.46 8.28
N SER A 75 9.88 -7.65 8.82
CA SER A 75 8.98 -8.04 9.93
C SER A 75 7.74 -8.82 9.45
N THR A 76 7.23 -8.51 8.27
CA THR A 76 6.01 -9.06 7.66
C THR A 76 6.17 -9.21 6.14
N PRO A 77 7.02 -10.14 5.65
CA PRO A 77 7.33 -10.24 4.22
C PRO A 77 6.12 -10.58 3.36
N GLN A 78 5.22 -11.46 3.83
CA GLN A 78 4.07 -11.94 3.06
C GLN A 78 4.48 -12.34 1.63
N ASN A 79 3.63 -12.03 0.64
CA ASN A 79 4.00 -12.14 -0.75
C ASN A 79 4.63 -10.86 -1.30
N ASN A 80 4.94 -9.89 -0.44
CA ASN A 80 5.46 -8.59 -0.82
C ASN A 80 6.98 -8.57 -0.95
N PHE A 81 7.70 -9.47 -0.27
CA PHE A 81 9.15 -9.40 -0.22
C PHE A 81 9.82 -10.77 -0.21
N ARG A 82 10.85 -10.93 -1.03
CA ARG A 82 11.72 -12.10 -1.05
C ARG A 82 13.17 -11.71 -1.31
N ILE A 83 14.10 -12.53 -0.82
CA ILE A 83 15.53 -12.37 -1.05
C ILE A 83 16.06 -13.67 -1.65
N PHE A 84 16.83 -13.54 -2.71
CA PHE A 84 17.52 -14.62 -3.39
C PHE A 84 19.03 -14.39 -3.29
N VAL A 85 19.78 -15.44 -2.98
CA VAL A 85 21.24 -15.43 -2.98
C VAL A 85 21.73 -16.46 -3.96
N ASN A 86 22.49 -16.01 -4.96
CA ASN A 86 22.95 -16.83 -6.08
C ASN A 86 21.81 -17.63 -6.75
N GLY A 87 20.62 -17.01 -6.86
CA GLY A 87 19.43 -17.62 -7.47
C GLY A 87 18.62 -18.52 -6.53
N SER A 88 19.12 -18.86 -5.35
CA SER A 88 18.39 -19.66 -4.35
C SER A 88 17.60 -18.76 -3.40
N LEU A 89 16.36 -19.13 -3.09
CA LEU A 89 15.53 -18.39 -2.14
C LEU A 89 16.17 -18.46 -0.74
N GLY A 90 16.56 -17.30 -0.21
CA GLY A 90 17.17 -17.16 1.11
C GLY A 90 16.26 -16.52 2.16
N PHE A 91 15.21 -15.78 1.75
CA PHE A 91 14.24 -15.16 2.66
C PHE A 91 12.90 -14.92 1.96
N GLY A 92 11.79 -15.01 2.69
CA GLY A 92 10.45 -14.89 2.13
C GLY A 92 9.83 -16.25 1.75
N GLY A 93 8.54 -16.25 1.41
CA GLY A 93 7.81 -17.48 1.07
C GLY A 93 7.86 -17.79 -0.43
N MET A 94 7.94 -19.08 -0.80
CA MET A 94 7.79 -19.52 -2.19
C MET A 94 6.37 -19.33 -2.77
N GLY A 95 5.35 -19.14 -1.91
CA GLY A 95 3.94 -19.20 -2.30
C GLY A 95 3.21 -17.86 -2.32
N GLY A 96 2.22 -17.74 -3.20
CA GLY A 96 1.21 -16.68 -3.19
C GLY A 96 0.12 -16.97 -2.15
N GLY A 97 0.33 -16.57 -0.89
CA GLY A 97 -0.77 -16.42 0.07
C GLY A 97 -0.75 -17.29 1.33
N ALA A 98 0.34 -17.99 1.67
CA ALA A 98 0.47 -18.65 2.96
C ALA A 98 1.76 -18.18 3.65
N ASP A 99 1.64 -17.08 4.39
CA ASP A 99 2.73 -16.50 5.16
C ASP A 99 2.83 -17.22 6.51
N LYS A 100 3.59 -18.31 6.54
CA LYS A 100 4.02 -18.95 7.77
C LYS A 100 5.54 -18.99 7.84
N ILE A 101 6.21 -17.86 7.58
CA ILE A 101 7.59 -17.73 8.06
C ILE A 101 7.48 -17.46 9.55
N LEU A 102 7.83 -18.46 10.36
CA LEU A 102 7.91 -18.28 11.81
C LEU A 102 9.06 -17.33 12.15
N ALA A 103 8.97 -16.61 13.27
CA ALA A 103 10.03 -15.69 13.72
C ALA A 103 11.41 -16.37 13.75
N ASN A 104 11.46 -17.63 14.21
CA ASN A 104 12.68 -18.44 14.26
C ASN A 104 13.27 -18.73 12.86
N GLU A 105 12.42 -18.84 11.84
CA GLU A 105 12.87 -19.05 10.45
C GLU A 105 13.40 -17.74 9.85
N THR A 106 12.77 -16.62 10.15
CA THR A 106 13.23 -15.27 9.77
C THR A 106 14.63 -14.99 10.31
N GLU A 107 14.87 -15.22 11.60
CA GLU A 107 16.17 -15.00 12.24
C GLU A 107 17.27 -15.88 11.62
N LYS A 108 16.97 -17.17 11.43
CA LYS A 108 17.89 -18.10 10.77
C LYS A 108 18.24 -17.65 9.35
N CYS A 109 17.24 -17.25 8.56
CA CYS A 109 17.45 -16.75 7.21
C CYS A 109 18.34 -15.49 7.21
N LEU A 110 18.11 -14.56 8.14
CA LEU A 110 18.94 -13.35 8.28
C LEU A 110 20.38 -13.68 8.67
N GLU A 111 20.59 -14.65 9.58
CA GLU A 111 21.94 -15.11 9.94
C GLU A 111 22.65 -15.80 8.77
N ASP A 112 21.94 -16.60 7.97
CA ASP A 112 22.52 -17.24 6.79
C ASP A 112 22.84 -16.19 5.70
N LEU A 113 21.96 -15.21 5.48
CA LEU A 113 22.22 -14.05 4.61
C LEU A 113 23.44 -13.25 5.08
N ARG A 114 23.58 -13.03 6.39
CA ARG A 114 24.71 -12.34 7.00
C ARG A 114 26.02 -13.10 6.79
N LYS A 115 26.02 -14.42 7.01
CA LYS A 115 27.22 -15.27 6.79
C LYS A 115 27.68 -15.22 5.34
N VAL A 116 26.73 -15.20 4.39
CA VAL A 116 27.04 -15.23 2.97
C VAL A 116 27.44 -13.86 2.44
N SER A 117 26.73 -12.79 2.82
CA SER A 117 26.96 -11.44 2.29
C SER A 117 27.95 -10.59 3.10
N GLY A 118 28.12 -10.89 4.38
CA GLY A 118 28.83 -10.03 5.34
C GLY A 118 28.04 -8.80 5.82
N LEU A 119 26.79 -8.62 5.38
CA LEU A 119 25.96 -7.46 5.71
C LEU A 119 24.99 -7.72 6.87
N GLN A 120 24.76 -6.71 7.69
CA GLN A 120 23.69 -6.70 8.70
C GLN A 120 22.36 -6.30 8.08
N LEU A 121 21.26 -6.56 8.80
CA LEU A 121 19.92 -6.12 8.42
C LEU A 121 19.87 -4.59 8.17
N SER A 122 20.55 -3.80 9.00
CA SER A 122 20.63 -2.33 8.84
C SER A 122 21.26 -1.93 7.50
N ASP A 123 22.27 -2.67 7.06
CA ASP A 123 22.98 -2.41 5.81
C ASP A 123 22.10 -2.78 4.61
N PHE A 124 21.35 -3.88 4.69
CA PHE A 124 20.38 -4.23 3.65
C PHE A 124 19.27 -3.20 3.51
N ILE A 125 18.76 -2.66 4.63
CA ILE A 125 17.78 -1.58 4.62
C ILE A 125 18.36 -0.34 3.94
N GLU A 126 19.59 0.05 4.29
CA GLU A 126 20.27 1.18 3.64
C GLU A 126 20.48 0.96 2.15
N LEU A 127 20.99 -0.21 1.76
CA LEU A 127 21.24 -0.58 0.37
C LEU A 127 19.99 -0.48 -0.49
N LEU A 128 18.90 -1.10 -0.05
CA LEU A 128 17.63 -1.04 -0.77
C LEU A 128 17.08 0.37 -0.83
N SER A 129 17.15 1.12 0.28
CA SER A 129 16.61 2.48 0.32
C SER A 129 17.33 3.40 -0.66
N GLU A 130 18.67 3.40 -0.63
CA GLU A 130 19.48 4.23 -1.53
C GLU A 130 19.29 3.82 -2.99
N ALA A 131 19.22 2.51 -3.27
CA ALA A 131 19.03 2.02 -4.63
C ALA A 131 17.63 2.35 -5.17
N ILE A 132 16.58 2.18 -4.37
CA ILE A 132 15.21 2.56 -4.72
C ILE A 132 15.15 4.05 -5.03
N SER A 133 15.65 4.90 -4.12
CA SER A 133 15.65 6.35 -4.30
C SER A 133 16.45 6.79 -5.53
N LYS A 134 17.62 6.17 -5.79
CA LYS A 134 18.47 6.54 -6.92
C LYS A 134 17.93 6.06 -8.27
N SER A 135 17.25 4.91 -8.31
CA SER A 135 16.80 4.28 -9.57
C SER A 135 15.68 5.04 -10.29
N GLY A 136 14.84 5.78 -9.56
CA GLY A 136 13.60 6.38 -10.08
C GLY A 136 12.59 5.35 -10.62
N ALA A 137 12.79 4.05 -10.35
CA ALA A 137 11.93 2.98 -10.87
C ALA A 137 10.51 3.08 -10.29
N LEU A 138 10.40 3.39 -8.99
CA LEU A 138 9.11 3.55 -8.33
C LEU A 138 8.32 4.76 -8.82
N ASP A 139 8.98 5.84 -9.26
CA ASP A 139 8.29 7.01 -9.81
C ASP A 139 7.60 6.67 -11.13
N LYS A 140 8.30 5.94 -12.02
CA LYS A 140 7.74 5.42 -13.28
C LYS A 140 6.60 4.44 -13.01
N LEU A 141 6.78 3.56 -12.03
CA LEU A 141 5.74 2.62 -11.63
C LEU A 141 4.50 3.37 -11.12
N LEU A 142 4.68 4.35 -10.23
CA LEU A 142 3.59 5.14 -9.67
C LEU A 142 2.84 5.92 -10.76
N ALA A 143 3.54 6.53 -11.70
CA ALA A 143 2.94 7.19 -12.85
C ALA A 143 2.06 6.23 -13.67
N THR A 144 2.52 4.98 -13.84
CA THR A 144 1.75 3.92 -14.52
C THR A 144 0.54 3.47 -13.70
N GLN A 145 0.68 3.34 -12.38
CA GLN A 145 -0.43 3.02 -11.48
C GLN A 145 -1.51 4.10 -11.51
N LYS A 146 -1.13 5.38 -11.62
CA LYS A 146 -2.04 6.53 -11.69
C LYS A 146 -2.81 6.65 -13.02
N LEU A 147 -2.56 5.77 -13.99
CA LEU A 147 -3.45 5.62 -15.16
C LEU A 147 -4.88 5.21 -14.75
N ASP A 148 -5.04 4.59 -13.57
CA ASP A 148 -6.34 4.44 -12.92
C ASP A 148 -6.73 5.74 -12.19
N ASP A 149 -7.26 6.69 -12.95
CA ASP A 149 -7.75 7.97 -12.45
C ASP A 149 -9.24 7.90 -12.01
N HIS A 150 -9.97 6.91 -12.52
CA HIS A 150 -11.42 6.82 -12.37
C HIS A 150 -11.86 5.84 -11.26
N ASP A 151 -10.93 5.04 -10.71
CA ASP A 151 -11.23 3.93 -9.80
C ASP A 151 -12.10 2.84 -10.46
N ILE A 152 -12.06 1.63 -9.90
CA ILE A 152 -12.88 0.51 -10.38
C ILE A 152 -14.39 0.81 -10.28
N GLU A 153 -14.82 1.66 -9.34
CA GLU A 153 -16.21 2.08 -9.19
C GLU A 153 -16.74 2.85 -10.41
N ALA A 154 -15.89 3.51 -11.19
CA ALA A 154 -16.28 4.09 -12.48
C ALA A 154 -15.99 3.15 -13.65
N ALA A 155 -14.79 2.56 -13.68
CA ALA A 155 -14.32 1.77 -14.81
C ALA A 155 -15.22 0.57 -15.12
N ILE A 156 -15.91 0.02 -14.10
CA ILE A 156 -16.88 -1.06 -14.27
C ILE A 156 -18.09 -0.67 -15.15
N HIS A 157 -18.54 0.59 -15.12
CA HIS A 157 -19.66 1.06 -15.95
C HIS A 157 -19.27 1.06 -17.42
N LEU A 158 -18.07 1.54 -17.71
CA LEU A 158 -17.51 1.59 -19.06
C LEU A 158 -17.21 0.20 -19.60
N TYR A 159 -16.81 -0.74 -18.73
CA TYR A 159 -16.70 -2.15 -19.10
C TYR A 159 -18.03 -2.70 -19.65
N TYR A 160 -19.17 -2.41 -18.99
CA TYR A 160 -20.49 -2.84 -19.49
C TYR A 160 -20.85 -2.21 -20.85
N ASN A 161 -20.45 -0.96 -21.09
CA ASN A 161 -20.59 -0.34 -22.42
C ASN A 161 -19.80 -1.11 -23.48
N ILE A 162 -18.53 -1.43 -23.19
CA ILE A 162 -17.62 -2.11 -24.13
C ILE A 162 -18.15 -3.49 -24.53
N ILE A 163 -18.64 -4.26 -23.56
CA ILE A 163 -19.19 -5.60 -23.83
C ILE A 163 -20.63 -5.56 -24.36
N SER A 164 -21.21 -4.36 -24.55
CA SER A 164 -22.58 -4.15 -25.01
C SER A 164 -23.63 -4.89 -24.16
N GLN A 165 -23.46 -4.88 -22.82
CA GLN A 165 -24.39 -5.50 -21.88
C GLN A 165 -25.02 -4.47 -20.94
N PRO A 166 -26.25 -4.71 -20.44
CA PRO A 166 -26.86 -3.86 -19.42
C PRO A 166 -25.98 -3.76 -18.17
N CYS A 167 -25.71 -2.53 -17.73
CA CYS A 167 -24.89 -2.30 -16.55
C CYS A 167 -25.54 -2.87 -15.29
N LEU A 168 -24.91 -3.92 -14.72
CA LEU A 168 -25.43 -4.56 -13.52
C LEU A 168 -25.26 -3.72 -12.25
N VAL A 169 -24.32 -2.77 -12.26
CA VAL A 169 -24.08 -1.87 -11.12
C VAL A 169 -25.25 -0.89 -10.96
N CYS A 170 -25.75 -0.34 -12.07
CA CYS A 170 -26.87 0.62 -12.08
C CYS A 170 -28.22 0.05 -11.62
N LYS A 171 -28.40 -1.28 -11.56
CA LYS A 171 -29.70 -1.90 -11.29
C LYS A 171 -30.25 -1.61 -9.89
N ASN A 172 -29.37 -1.43 -8.90
CA ASN A 172 -29.76 -1.35 -7.49
C ASN A 172 -29.41 0.01 -6.84
N ILE A 173 -29.11 1.03 -7.64
CA ILE A 173 -28.70 2.34 -7.11
C ILE A 173 -29.93 3.19 -6.90
N THR A 174 -30.12 3.65 -5.67
CA THR A 174 -31.19 4.58 -5.27
C THR A 174 -30.71 6.03 -5.13
N ASP A 175 -29.39 6.25 -5.09
CA ASP A 175 -28.78 7.58 -5.01
C ASP A 175 -28.88 8.31 -6.35
N ALA A 176 -29.69 9.38 -6.37
CA ALA A 176 -29.94 10.19 -7.56
C ALA A 176 -28.69 10.94 -8.07
N GLU A 177 -27.79 11.37 -7.18
CA GLU A 177 -26.54 12.06 -7.57
C GLU A 177 -25.59 11.08 -8.27
N LEU A 178 -25.45 9.86 -7.73
CA LEU A 178 -24.64 8.82 -8.34
C LEU A 178 -25.22 8.34 -9.67
N LEU A 179 -26.55 8.17 -9.76
CA LEU A 179 -27.22 7.84 -11.02
C LEU A 179 -26.93 8.88 -12.11
N HIS A 180 -26.96 10.17 -11.77
CA HIS A 180 -26.61 11.23 -12.71
C HIS A 180 -25.16 11.11 -13.18
N LYS A 181 -24.20 10.91 -12.26
CA LYS A 181 -22.78 10.68 -12.61
C LYS A 181 -22.58 9.46 -13.51
N TYR A 182 -23.25 8.35 -13.22
CA TYR A 182 -23.14 7.14 -14.03
C TYR A 182 -23.79 7.29 -15.39
N SER A 183 -24.86 8.08 -15.52
CA SER A 183 -25.43 8.44 -16.83
C SER A 183 -24.41 9.15 -17.71
N VAL A 184 -23.60 10.05 -17.14
CA VAL A 184 -22.49 10.70 -17.86
C VAL A 184 -21.48 9.65 -18.36
N LEU A 185 -21.06 8.70 -17.52
CA LEU A 185 -20.18 7.58 -17.95
C LEU A 185 -20.81 6.75 -19.09
N HIS A 186 -22.10 6.44 -19.00
CA HIS A 186 -22.80 5.66 -20.01
C HIS A 186 -23.02 6.39 -21.34
N SER A 187 -22.93 7.72 -21.34
CA SER A 187 -22.98 8.54 -22.56
C SER A 187 -21.62 8.76 -23.24
N LEU A 188 -20.53 8.27 -22.63
CA LEU A 188 -19.20 8.43 -23.22
C LEU A 188 -19.07 7.65 -24.54
N PRO A 189 -18.43 8.23 -25.56
CA PRO A 189 -18.03 7.51 -26.77
C PRO A 189 -17.26 6.22 -26.47
N LEU A 190 -17.40 5.22 -27.35
CA LEU A 190 -16.80 3.90 -27.17
C LEU A 190 -15.27 3.97 -27.11
N ASP A 191 -14.62 4.82 -27.91
CA ASP A 191 -13.18 5.05 -27.89
C ASP A 191 -12.68 5.56 -26.54
N LYS A 192 -13.41 6.50 -25.92
CA LYS A 192 -13.12 7.00 -24.57
C LYS A 192 -13.33 5.90 -23.51
N SER A 193 -14.42 5.13 -23.64
CA SER A 193 -14.69 4.01 -22.75
C SER A 193 -13.57 2.96 -22.81
N CYS A 194 -13.16 2.56 -24.01
CA CYS A 194 -12.05 1.65 -24.26
C CYS A 194 -10.73 2.18 -23.69
N LYS A 195 -10.45 3.48 -23.86
CA LYS A 195 -9.25 4.11 -23.30
C LYS A 195 -9.22 3.98 -21.77
N ILE A 196 -10.28 4.40 -21.08
CA ILE A 196 -10.32 4.39 -19.61
C ILE A 196 -10.19 2.96 -19.07
N VAL A 197 -10.90 1.99 -19.65
CA VAL A 197 -10.80 0.58 -19.21
C VAL A 197 -9.44 -0.03 -19.51
N ARG A 198 -8.83 0.28 -20.66
CA ARG A 198 -7.46 -0.14 -20.98
C ARG A 198 -6.46 0.44 -19.99
N ASP A 199 -6.55 1.73 -19.70
CA ASP A 199 -5.66 2.45 -18.79
C ASP A 199 -5.81 1.89 -17.35
N PHE A 200 -7.04 1.53 -16.94
CA PHE A 200 -7.30 0.79 -15.71
C PHE A 200 -6.62 -0.59 -15.67
N LEU A 201 -6.68 -1.37 -16.75
CA LEU A 201 -6.05 -2.70 -16.81
C LEU A 201 -4.51 -2.60 -16.80
N ILE A 202 -3.93 -1.60 -17.47
CA ILE A 202 -2.49 -1.30 -17.40
C ILE A 202 -2.10 -0.95 -15.96
N SER A 203 -2.87 -0.08 -15.30
CA SER A 203 -2.69 0.23 -13.89
C SER A 203 -2.80 -1.02 -13.00
N ALA A 204 -3.75 -1.92 -13.28
CA ALA A 204 -3.91 -3.18 -12.55
C ALA A 204 -2.69 -4.11 -12.71
N THR A 205 -2.07 -4.16 -13.89
CA THR A 205 -0.77 -4.84 -14.08
C THR A 205 0.32 -4.18 -13.24
N ALA A 206 0.44 -2.86 -13.29
CA ALA A 206 1.44 -2.10 -12.51
C ALA A 206 1.24 -2.18 -10.98
N LYS A 207 0.02 -2.39 -10.49
CA LYS A 207 -0.28 -2.59 -9.06
C LYS A 207 0.08 -3.99 -8.57
N ASP A 208 0.21 -4.96 -9.47
CA ASP A 208 0.47 -6.36 -9.14
C ASP A 208 1.89 -6.85 -9.52
N CYS A 209 2.63 -6.10 -10.35
CA CYS A 209 3.98 -6.49 -10.77
C CYS A 209 4.98 -6.51 -9.60
N SER A 210 6.13 -7.15 -9.83
CA SER A 210 7.23 -7.18 -8.86
C SER A 210 8.45 -6.39 -9.38
N LEU A 211 9.06 -5.59 -8.51
CA LEU A 211 10.35 -4.95 -8.75
C LEU A 211 11.45 -5.88 -8.23
N MET A 212 12.31 -6.36 -9.13
CA MET A 212 13.49 -7.14 -8.78
C MET A 212 14.73 -6.25 -8.82
N MET A 213 15.45 -6.14 -7.71
CA MET A 213 16.71 -5.41 -7.61
C MET A 213 17.83 -6.36 -7.24
N CYS A 214 18.84 -6.48 -8.11
CA CYS A 214 19.97 -7.37 -7.92
C CYS A 214 21.23 -6.57 -7.65
N PHE A 215 22.00 -7.01 -6.67
CA PHE A 215 23.18 -6.33 -6.15
C PHE A 215 24.39 -7.24 -6.22
N ARG A 216 25.54 -6.64 -6.53
CA ARG A 216 26.85 -7.24 -6.30
C ARG A 216 27.79 -6.20 -5.70
N PRO A 217 28.72 -6.60 -4.82
CA PRO A 217 29.75 -5.69 -4.38
C PRO A 217 30.64 -5.26 -5.56
N ARG A 218 31.00 -3.98 -5.62
CA ARG A 218 31.94 -3.48 -6.63
C ARG A 218 33.37 -3.87 -6.24
N GLU A 219 34.06 -4.55 -7.13
CA GLU A 219 35.51 -4.77 -7.07
C GLU A 219 36.20 -3.58 -7.77
N CYS A 220 37.32 -3.09 -7.23
CA CYS A 220 37.95 -1.77 -7.49
C CYS A 220 37.87 -1.16 -8.92
N GLU A 221 37.69 0.17 -8.96
CA GLU A 221 38.06 1.16 -10.01
C GLU A 221 37.79 0.86 -11.50
N ARG A 222 36.78 0.08 -11.85
CA ARG A 222 36.24 0.18 -13.22
C ARG A 222 35.29 1.38 -13.31
N THR A 223 35.77 2.46 -13.92
CA THR A 223 34.99 3.68 -14.21
C THR A 223 33.87 3.43 -15.23
N ASP A 224 34.00 2.38 -16.05
CA ASP A 224 33.05 2.04 -17.12
C ASP A 224 32.17 0.84 -16.73
N SER A 225 31.30 1.05 -15.75
CA SER A 225 30.28 0.07 -15.39
C SER A 225 28.98 0.38 -16.12
N GLU A 226 28.48 -0.53 -16.96
CA GLU A 226 27.10 -0.50 -17.52
C GLU A 226 26.01 -0.56 -16.44
N TYR A 227 26.39 -0.81 -15.18
CA TYR A 227 25.50 -0.98 -14.05
C TYR A 227 25.44 0.33 -13.24
N ASP A 228 24.22 0.68 -12.81
CA ASP A 228 24.03 1.68 -11.78
C ASP A 228 24.72 1.27 -10.49
N SER A 229 25.11 2.23 -9.65
CA SER A 229 25.75 1.94 -8.38
C SER A 229 25.27 2.81 -7.24
N VAL A 230 25.31 2.25 -6.05
CA VAL A 230 25.06 2.94 -4.79
C VAL A 230 26.24 2.74 -3.84
N PHE A 231 26.51 3.74 -3.02
CA PHE A 231 27.54 3.68 -2.00
C PHE A 231 26.89 3.57 -0.63
N LEU A 232 27.20 2.51 0.11
CA LEU A 232 26.78 2.37 1.50
C LEU A 232 27.79 3.06 2.39
N GLN A 233 27.31 4.04 3.16
CA GLN A 233 28.14 4.75 4.11
C GLN A 233 28.45 3.86 5.32
N SER A 234 27.48 3.03 5.75
CA SER A 234 27.64 2.16 6.93
C SER A 234 28.82 1.20 6.85
N VAL A 235 29.10 0.67 5.66
CA VAL A 235 30.17 -0.31 5.40
C VAL A 235 31.26 0.22 4.48
N ASN A 236 31.23 1.52 4.15
CA ASN A 236 32.20 2.21 3.29
C ASN A 236 32.47 1.45 1.98
N ARG A 237 31.42 0.98 1.31
CA ARG A 237 31.52 0.10 0.13
C ARG A 237 30.49 0.42 -0.94
N ALA A 238 30.92 0.37 -2.20
CA ALA A 238 30.06 0.51 -3.36
C ALA A 238 29.46 -0.83 -3.79
N TYR A 239 28.22 -0.79 -4.26
CA TYR A 239 27.48 -1.90 -4.84
C TYR A 239 26.98 -1.51 -6.23
N ASP A 240 27.23 -2.37 -7.20
CA ASP A 240 26.54 -2.30 -8.49
C ASP A 240 25.15 -2.90 -8.33
N TYR A 241 24.16 -2.35 -9.02
CA TYR A 241 22.83 -2.90 -9.05
C TYR A 241 22.17 -2.82 -10.42
N LYS A 242 21.16 -3.68 -10.61
CA LYS A 242 20.21 -3.65 -11.73
C LYS A 242 18.79 -3.77 -11.18
N ALA A 243 17.86 -3.05 -11.80
CA ALA A 243 16.45 -3.05 -11.44
C ALA A 243 15.60 -3.52 -12.64
N TYR A 244 14.69 -4.45 -12.39
CA TYR A 244 13.82 -5.06 -13.39
C TYR A 244 12.39 -5.14 -12.88
N PHE A 245 11.41 -4.85 -13.74
CA PHE A 245 10.03 -5.22 -13.47
C PHE A 245 9.74 -6.60 -14.05
N VAL A 246 9.11 -7.46 -13.25
CA VAL A 246 8.63 -8.79 -13.64
C VAL A 246 7.13 -8.90 -13.35
N ASP A 247 6.47 -9.93 -13.86
CA ASP A 247 5.02 -10.15 -13.74
C ASP A 247 4.18 -9.05 -14.43
N LEU A 248 4.59 -8.65 -15.63
CA LEU A 248 3.94 -7.60 -16.44
C LEU A 248 2.86 -8.14 -17.39
N ASP A 249 2.29 -9.30 -17.09
CA ASP A 249 1.22 -9.88 -17.90
C ASP A 249 -0.02 -8.96 -17.92
N VAL A 250 -0.60 -8.81 -19.12
CA VAL A 250 -1.80 -8.01 -19.32
C VAL A 250 -2.95 -8.62 -18.51
N LYS A 251 -3.64 -7.80 -17.72
CA LYS A 251 -4.85 -8.24 -17.02
C LYS A 251 -5.99 -8.47 -18.02
N PRO A 252 -6.63 -9.65 -18.03
CA PRO A 252 -7.77 -9.93 -18.90
C PRO A 252 -8.96 -8.98 -18.66
N LEU A 253 -9.67 -8.60 -19.74
CA LEU A 253 -10.81 -7.68 -19.67
C LEU A 253 -11.97 -8.23 -18.81
N ASP A 254 -12.20 -9.54 -18.82
CA ASP A 254 -13.26 -10.20 -18.05
C ASP A 254 -13.05 -10.11 -16.52
N LYS A 255 -11.82 -9.82 -16.07
CA LYS A 255 -11.49 -9.59 -14.66
C LYS A 255 -12.09 -8.31 -14.09
N MET A 256 -12.60 -7.38 -14.91
CA MET A 256 -13.24 -6.14 -14.42
C MET A 256 -14.34 -6.41 -13.38
N THR A 257 -15.19 -7.41 -13.65
CA THR A 257 -16.25 -7.79 -12.70
C THR A 257 -15.70 -8.36 -11.39
N HIS A 258 -14.59 -9.10 -11.46
CA HIS A 258 -13.90 -9.62 -10.29
C HIS A 258 -13.27 -8.50 -9.46
N TYR A 259 -12.60 -7.53 -10.11
CA TYR A 259 -11.99 -6.38 -9.44
C TYR A 259 -13.05 -5.56 -8.70
N PHE A 260 -14.18 -5.27 -9.35
CA PHE A 260 -15.28 -4.53 -8.71
C PHE A 260 -15.83 -5.29 -7.50
N LYS A 261 -16.16 -6.58 -7.65
CA LYS A 261 -16.67 -7.40 -6.54
C LYS A 261 -15.69 -7.48 -5.37
N LEU A 262 -14.40 -7.64 -5.66
CA LEU A 262 -13.35 -7.70 -4.64
C LEU A 262 -13.18 -6.36 -3.93
N ASP A 263 -13.20 -5.25 -4.67
CA ASP A 263 -13.14 -3.91 -4.11
C ASP A 263 -14.29 -3.64 -3.15
N GLN A 264 -15.53 -3.90 -3.60
CA GLN A 264 -16.73 -3.79 -2.77
C GLN A 264 -16.66 -4.70 -1.53
N LYS A 265 -16.15 -5.93 -1.65
CA LYS A 265 -15.96 -6.82 -0.50
C LYS A 265 -14.97 -6.24 0.53
N ILE A 266 -13.88 -5.63 0.06
CA ILE A 266 -12.83 -5.09 0.92
C ILE A 266 -13.31 -3.85 1.66
N VAL A 267 -13.87 -2.87 0.94
CA VAL A 267 -14.34 -1.62 1.55
C VAL A 267 -15.48 -1.88 2.52
N ASN A 268 -16.46 -2.71 2.15
CA ASN A 268 -17.59 -3.04 3.03
C ASN A 268 -17.14 -3.76 4.31
N PHE A 269 -16.16 -4.66 4.21
CA PHE A 269 -15.60 -5.31 5.39
C PHE A 269 -14.90 -4.30 6.29
N TYR A 270 -14.04 -3.46 5.71
CA TYR A 270 -13.25 -2.50 6.48
C TYR A 270 -14.13 -1.45 7.20
N THR A 271 -15.14 -0.91 6.52
CA THR A 271 -16.07 0.07 7.12
C THR A 271 -16.84 -0.55 8.30
N LYS A 272 -17.42 -1.75 8.11
CA LYS A 272 -18.17 -2.44 9.17
C LYS A 272 -17.30 -2.83 10.37
N SER A 273 -16.09 -3.31 10.13
CA SER A 273 -15.16 -3.64 11.21
C SER A 273 -14.66 -2.38 11.95
N GLY A 274 -14.56 -1.24 11.27
CA GLY A 274 -14.24 0.05 11.88
C GLY A 274 -15.36 0.61 12.76
N GLU A 275 -16.62 0.33 12.44
CA GLU A 275 -17.79 0.71 13.25
C GLU A 275 -17.88 -0.09 14.56
N VAL A 276 -17.49 -1.38 14.54
CA VAL A 276 -17.44 -2.24 15.75
C VAL A 276 -16.35 -1.77 16.75
N GLY A 277 -15.36 -1.00 16.29
CA GLY A 277 -14.31 -0.42 17.13
C GLY A 277 -14.62 1.00 17.65
N ARG A 278 -15.76 1.60 17.28
CA ARG A 278 -16.20 2.88 17.85
C ARG A 278 -16.99 2.60 19.11
N VAL A 279 -16.34 2.71 20.27
CA VAL A 279 -17.06 2.92 21.54
C VAL A 279 -17.95 4.17 21.33
N PRO A 280 -19.26 4.13 21.64
CA PRO A 280 -20.09 5.31 21.55
C PRO A 280 -19.51 6.38 22.47
N CYS A 281 -19.16 7.55 21.94
CA CYS A 281 -18.95 8.72 22.78
C CYS A 281 -20.23 8.95 23.57
N ASP A 282 -20.13 8.87 24.89
CA ASP A 282 -21.23 9.10 25.80
C ASP A 282 -21.93 10.41 25.46
N SER A 283 -23.25 10.28 25.36
CA SER A 283 -24.17 11.37 25.15
C SER A 283 -24.14 12.30 26.34
N GLN A 284 -24.16 13.60 26.06
CA GLN A 284 -24.42 14.67 27.02
C GLN A 284 -25.56 14.31 27.98
N LYS A 285 -25.23 14.27 29.28
CA LYS A 285 -26.10 14.59 30.42
C LYS A 285 -25.19 15.34 31.38
N GLY A 286 -25.48 16.49 31.95
CA GLY A 286 -26.67 17.32 32.03
C GLY A 286 -26.27 18.38 33.05
N VAL A 287 -26.55 19.64 32.75
CA VAL A 287 -26.31 20.78 33.65
C VAL A 287 -27.02 20.54 34.97
N GLY A 288 -26.27 20.61 36.08
CA GLY A 288 -26.77 20.53 37.44
C GLY A 288 -25.96 21.48 38.32
N THR A 289 -26.50 22.67 38.50
CA THR A 289 -26.09 23.70 39.46
C THR A 289 -26.22 23.20 40.89
N SER A 290 -25.18 23.39 41.70
CA SER A 290 -25.33 23.47 43.16
C SER A 290 -24.35 24.52 43.68
N ASP A 291 -24.92 25.63 44.15
CA ASP A 291 -24.26 26.59 45.03
C ASP A 291 -23.70 25.87 46.25
N ASP A 292 -22.48 26.22 46.66
CA ASP A 292 -22.13 26.11 48.07
C ASP A 292 -21.36 27.33 48.53
N THR A 293 -21.93 27.97 49.54
CA THR A 293 -21.57 29.27 50.06
C THR A 293 -20.70 29.04 51.28
N THR A 294 -19.48 29.56 51.33
CA THR A 294 -18.76 29.69 52.61
C THR A 294 -17.98 30.99 52.63
N VAL A 295 -18.61 31.99 53.24
CA VAL A 295 -18.04 33.27 53.67
C VAL A 295 -17.38 33.07 55.02
N GLN A 296 -16.20 33.67 55.25
CA GLN A 296 -15.70 34.18 56.55
C GLN A 296 -14.39 34.98 56.35
N PRO A 297 -14.04 35.94 57.23
CA PRO A 297 -14.09 37.36 56.90
C PRO A 297 -12.77 38.14 57.10
N GLN A 298 -12.70 39.35 56.53
CA GLN A 298 -11.64 40.33 56.77
C GLN A 298 -11.96 41.28 57.94
N HIS A 299 -10.90 41.59 58.69
CA HIS A 299 -10.78 42.48 59.84
C HIS A 299 -11.32 43.92 59.69
N ARG A 300 -11.87 44.45 60.79
CA ARG A 300 -11.42 45.63 61.60
C ARG A 300 -12.55 45.92 62.61
N GLY A 301 -12.31 46.05 63.92
CA GLY A 301 -11.51 47.10 64.54
C GLY A 301 -12.46 48.26 64.92
N ALA A 302 -12.88 48.30 66.18
CA ALA A 302 -13.77 49.27 66.84
C ALA A 302 -13.14 50.70 66.93
N PRO A 303 -13.67 51.63 67.76
CA PRO A 303 -15.00 52.27 67.79
C PRO A 303 -14.88 53.81 67.85
N SER A 304 -15.99 54.55 67.81
CA SER A 304 -16.13 55.85 68.49
C SER A 304 -17.62 56.18 68.72
N THR A 305 -17.97 56.30 70.00
CA THR A 305 -19.09 57.05 70.63
C THR A 305 -20.50 56.92 70.09
#